data_AF-A0A922INX5-F1
#
_entry.id   AF-A0A922INX5-F1
#
_cell.length_a   1.000
_cell.length_b   1.000
_cell.length_c   1.000
_cell.angle_alpha   90.00
_cell.angle_beta   90.00
_cell.angle_gamma   90.00
#
_symmetry.space_group_name_H-M   'P 1'
#
loop_
_entity.id
_entity.type
_entity.pdbx_description
1 polymer ?
#
loop_
_entity_poly.entity_id
_entity_poly.type
_entity_poly.pdbx_seq_one_letter_code
_entity_poly.pdbx_strand_id
1 'polypeptide(L)'
;MATPTPNQRWTQIDHIAISHQWRGSIKDCRSFWNTCLNSDHDLIRARICFHLTGRRKTTLGPIRLGLSDEEAKSRFQERLRSQLGSSENEVDPDVAWKDIRTAVETAATSISDLNQRVTKNQWIPTKSIALIDSRKLIPSGSEQDEERRQIRSRLNKSLRNDHEQWWVTKAKEMEKAAAIGNTRQLYRLIKETGINKSSVSQTISKKDDTLICSQSKRLERWAEHFREQFS
;
A
#
# COMPACT_ATOMS: atom_id res chain seq x y z
N MET A 1 -1.15 -25.54 14.65
CA MET A 1 -0.64 -25.68 16.03
C MET A 1 -1.70 -26.28 16.92
N ALA A 2 -1.32 -27.28 17.72
CA ALA A 2 -2.22 -28.02 18.60
C ALA A 2 -2.77 -27.15 19.74
N THR A 3 -3.97 -27.47 20.21
CA THR A 3 -4.54 -26.86 21.40
C THR A 3 -3.59 -27.04 22.59
N PRO A 4 -3.52 -26.04 23.48
CA PRO A 4 -2.57 -26.08 24.55
C PRO A 4 -2.80 -27.25 25.52
N THR A 5 -1.72 -27.99 25.82
CA THR A 5 -1.74 -29.02 26.87
C THR A 5 -1.49 -28.37 28.25
N PRO A 6 -2.12 -28.88 29.32
CA PRO A 6 -2.14 -28.22 30.64
C PRO A 6 -0.78 -27.96 31.30
N ASN A 7 0.32 -28.55 30.81
CA ASN A 7 1.64 -28.49 31.42
C ASN A 7 2.67 -27.61 30.68
N GLN A 8 2.27 -26.88 29.64
CA GLN A 8 3.20 -26.03 28.89
C GLN A 8 3.29 -24.62 29.52
N ARG A 9 4.50 -24.20 29.91
CA ARG A 9 4.75 -22.82 30.38
C ARG A 9 4.75 -21.88 29.18
N TRP A 10 3.93 -20.84 29.19
CA TRP A 10 3.96 -19.77 28.18
C TRP A 10 4.37 -18.44 28.80
N THR A 11 4.99 -17.60 27.99
CA THR A 11 5.34 -16.23 28.35
C THR A 11 4.40 -15.30 27.59
N GLN A 12 3.56 -14.55 28.32
CA GLN A 12 2.76 -13.49 27.72
C GLN A 12 3.69 -12.28 27.52
N ILE A 13 4.07 -12.01 26.27
CA ILE A 13 5.00 -10.92 25.93
C ILE A 13 4.25 -9.72 25.32
N ASP A 14 3.13 -9.97 24.63
CA ASP A 14 2.35 -8.94 23.98
C ASP A 14 1.28 -8.34 24.90
N HIS A 15 1.18 -7.01 24.90
CA HIS A 15 0.27 -6.26 25.79
C HIS A 15 -0.33 -5.04 25.08
N ILE A 16 -1.59 -4.73 25.39
CA ILE A 16 -2.24 -3.47 25.00
C ILE A 16 -2.28 -2.57 26.23
N ALA A 17 -1.38 -1.59 26.29
CA ALA A 17 -1.33 -0.62 27.38
C ALA A 17 -2.35 0.51 27.14
N ILE A 18 -3.11 0.84 28.18
CA ILE A 18 -4.07 1.95 28.18
C ILE A 18 -3.96 2.74 29.48
N SER A 19 -4.16 4.06 29.42
CA SER A 19 -4.19 4.90 30.63
C SER A 19 -5.33 4.48 31.57
N HIS A 20 -5.06 4.51 32.88
CA HIS A 20 -5.99 4.11 33.93
C HIS A 20 -7.34 4.85 33.88
N GLN A 21 -7.34 6.09 33.40
CA GLN A 21 -8.56 6.89 33.24
C GLN A 21 -9.55 6.28 32.23
N TRP A 22 -9.05 5.48 31.28
CA TRP A 22 -9.85 4.83 30.22
C TRP A 22 -10.11 3.35 30.49
N ARG A 23 -9.83 2.85 31.70
CA ARG A 23 -10.01 1.42 32.02
C ARG A 23 -11.44 0.92 31.79
N GLY A 24 -12.44 1.77 32.02
CA GLY A 24 -13.86 1.47 31.77
C GLY A 24 -14.27 1.48 30.29
N SER A 25 -13.39 1.92 29.39
CA SER A 25 -13.66 1.95 27.94
C SER A 25 -13.39 0.60 27.27
N ILE A 26 -12.70 -0.32 27.92
CA ILE A 26 -12.38 -1.65 27.38
C ILE A 26 -13.60 -2.56 27.53
N LYS A 27 -14.10 -3.09 26.41
CA LYS A 27 -15.26 -4.00 26.37
C LYS A 27 -14.87 -5.47 26.32
N ASP A 28 -13.76 -5.80 25.67
CA ASP A 28 -13.29 -7.17 25.46
C ASP A 28 -11.79 -7.16 25.14
N CYS A 29 -11.04 -8.15 25.60
CA CYS A 29 -9.63 -8.34 25.24
C CYS A 29 -9.34 -9.84 25.15
N ARG A 30 -8.87 -10.32 23.99
CA ARG A 30 -8.63 -11.74 23.73
C ARG A 30 -7.35 -11.95 22.94
N SER A 31 -6.64 -13.03 23.24
CA SER A 31 -5.56 -13.56 22.41
C SER A 31 -6.10 -14.61 21.44
N PHE A 32 -5.64 -14.54 20.19
CA PHE A 32 -6.01 -15.43 19.11
C PHE A 32 -4.80 -16.27 18.70
N TRP A 33 -4.81 -17.53 19.13
CA TRP A 33 -3.70 -18.50 18.99
C TRP A 33 -3.66 -19.22 17.63
N ASN A 34 -4.66 -19.01 16.78
CA ASN A 34 -4.78 -19.67 15.48
C ASN A 34 -4.98 -18.64 14.35
N THR A 35 -4.09 -17.66 14.29
CA THR A 35 -4.13 -16.68 13.19
C THR A 35 -3.38 -17.25 11.98
N CYS A 36 -3.84 -16.93 10.77
CA CYS A 36 -3.09 -17.21 9.54
C CYS A 36 -1.78 -16.40 9.45
N LEU A 37 -1.53 -15.51 10.42
CA LEU A 37 -0.36 -14.66 10.50
C LEU A 37 0.86 -15.49 10.88
N ASN A 38 1.96 -15.22 10.20
CA ASN A 38 3.19 -15.99 10.30
C ASN A 38 4.07 -15.59 11.48
N SER A 39 3.48 -15.38 12.66
CA SER A 39 4.18 -14.95 13.85
C SER A 39 4.21 -16.06 14.88
N ASP A 40 5.30 -16.14 15.62
CA ASP A 40 5.43 -16.83 16.91
C ASP A 40 4.74 -16.08 18.07
N HIS A 41 4.14 -14.93 17.75
CA HIS A 41 3.33 -14.10 18.63
C HIS A 41 1.84 -14.34 18.39
N ASP A 42 1.05 -14.27 19.45
CA ASP A 42 -0.40 -14.29 19.35
C ASP A 42 -0.95 -12.92 19.00
N LEU A 43 -1.96 -12.90 18.14
CA LEU A 43 -2.67 -11.67 17.90
C LEU A 43 -3.54 -11.34 19.12
N ILE A 44 -3.28 -10.20 19.76
CA ILE A 44 -4.14 -9.68 20.82
C ILE A 44 -5.10 -8.65 20.24
N ARG A 45 -6.39 -8.84 20.49
CA ARG A 45 -7.46 -7.93 20.05
C ARG A 45 -8.15 -7.36 21.27
N ALA A 46 -8.15 -6.03 21.40
CA ALA A 46 -9.00 -5.31 22.35
C ALA A 46 -10.13 -4.57 21.62
N ARG A 47 -11.35 -4.69 22.14
CA ARG A 47 -12.50 -3.87 21.75
C ARG A 47 -12.61 -2.71 22.72
N ILE A 48 -12.37 -1.50 22.25
CA ILE A 48 -12.36 -0.29 23.08
C ILE A 48 -13.42 0.70 22.56
N CYS A 49 -14.16 1.34 23.47
CA CYS A 49 -15.22 2.29 23.16
C CYS A 49 -14.83 3.70 23.60
N PHE A 50 -14.52 4.58 22.64
CA PHE A 50 -14.21 5.99 22.89
C PHE A 50 -15.25 6.91 22.27
N HIS A 51 -15.52 8.02 22.95
CA HIS A 51 -16.18 9.19 22.36
C HIS A 51 -15.08 10.18 21.99
N LEU A 52 -14.65 10.19 20.72
CA LEU A 52 -13.67 11.14 20.21
C LEU A 52 -14.37 12.31 19.53
N THR A 53 -14.02 13.53 19.91
CA THR A 53 -14.42 14.74 19.16
C THR A 53 -13.65 14.79 17.83
N GLY A 54 -14.37 14.98 16.72
CA GLY A 54 -13.82 14.83 15.38
C GLY A 54 -12.69 15.81 15.06
N ARG A 55 -11.59 15.31 14.48
CA ARG A 55 -10.49 16.14 13.96
C ARG A 55 -10.92 16.83 12.66
N ARG A 56 -10.62 18.13 12.51
CA ARG A 56 -10.83 18.87 11.26
C ARG A 56 -9.99 18.25 10.13
N LYS A 57 -10.62 17.97 8.98
CA LYS A 57 -9.96 17.42 7.78
C LYS A 57 -8.94 18.42 7.27
N THR A 58 -7.69 17.99 7.10
CA THR A 58 -6.71 18.72 6.28
C THR A 58 -7.14 18.63 4.82
N THR A 59 -7.41 19.78 4.21
CA THR A 59 -7.70 19.92 2.78
C THR A 59 -6.58 19.26 1.98
N LEU A 60 -6.95 18.36 1.05
CA LEU A 60 -5.99 17.80 0.10
C LEU A 60 -5.42 18.97 -0.72
N GLY A 61 -4.09 19.07 -0.75
CA GLY A 61 -3.39 20.08 -1.54
C GLY A 61 -3.62 19.90 -3.04
N PRO A 62 -3.30 20.92 -3.86
CA PRO A 62 -3.52 20.90 -5.30
C PRO A 62 -2.77 19.75 -5.98
N ILE A 63 -3.40 19.18 -7.01
CA ILE A 63 -2.82 18.15 -7.87
C ILE A 63 -1.58 18.75 -8.55
N ARG A 64 -0.40 18.22 -8.24
CA ARG A 64 0.85 18.59 -8.94
C ARG A 64 1.05 17.64 -10.10
N LEU A 65 0.90 18.13 -11.34
CA LEU A 65 1.31 17.39 -12.53
C LEU A 65 2.83 17.45 -12.68
N GLY A 66 3.50 16.32 -12.47
CA GLY A 66 4.94 16.20 -12.72
C GLY A 66 5.24 15.88 -14.18
N LEU A 67 5.18 16.87 -15.08
CA LEU A 67 5.55 16.72 -16.50
C LEU A 67 7.08 16.78 -16.71
N SER A 68 7.86 16.04 -15.92
CA SER A 68 9.33 16.01 -16.02
C SER A 68 9.87 14.96 -17.00
N ASP A 69 9.00 14.10 -17.51
CA ASP A 69 9.31 13.02 -18.44
C ASP A 69 8.78 13.36 -19.84
N GLU A 70 9.61 13.22 -20.89
CA GLU A 70 9.22 13.60 -22.25
C GLU A 70 8.18 12.66 -22.86
N GLU A 71 8.10 11.42 -22.37
CA GLU A 71 7.03 10.50 -22.76
C GLU A 71 5.68 10.93 -22.16
N ALA A 72 5.68 11.36 -20.89
CA ALA A 72 4.48 11.87 -20.22
C ALA A 72 4.01 13.20 -20.83
N LYS A 73 4.95 14.07 -21.23
CA LYS A 73 4.66 15.33 -21.91
C LYS A 73 4.08 15.11 -23.31
N SER A 74 4.65 14.20 -24.10
CA SER A 74 4.15 13.88 -25.43
C SER A 74 2.71 13.34 -25.37
N ARG A 75 2.44 12.43 -24.43
CA ARG A 75 1.09 11.90 -24.21
C ARG A 75 0.09 12.97 -23.73
N PHE A 76 0.53 13.89 -22.86
CA PHE A 76 -0.30 15.01 -22.44
C PHE A 76 -0.69 15.90 -23.61
N GLN A 77 0.28 16.23 -24.45
CA GLN A 77 0.05 17.06 -25.63
C GLN A 77 -0.88 16.38 -26.64
N GLU A 78 -0.71 15.07 -26.87
CA GLU A 78 -1.57 14.29 -27.75
C GLU A 78 -3.01 14.25 -27.21
N ARG A 79 -3.20 13.99 -25.91
CA ARG A 79 -4.54 14.00 -25.30
C ARG A 79 -5.19 15.38 -25.35
N LEU A 80 -4.46 16.44 -25.02
CA LEU A 80 -4.97 17.80 -25.13
C LEU A 80 -5.38 18.14 -26.57
N ARG A 81 -4.57 17.76 -27.56
CA ARG A 81 -4.89 17.96 -28.98
C ARG A 81 -6.13 17.18 -29.39
N SER A 82 -6.30 15.95 -28.90
CA SER A 82 -7.49 15.15 -29.20
C SER A 82 -8.78 15.74 -28.60
N GLN A 83 -8.71 16.33 -27.40
CA GLN A 83 -9.88 16.90 -26.73
C GLN A 83 -10.22 18.31 -27.22
N LEU A 84 -9.21 19.13 -27.52
CA LEU A 84 -9.40 20.50 -28.02
C LEU A 84 -9.58 20.56 -29.54
N GLY A 85 -9.08 19.57 -30.28
CA GLY A 85 -9.23 19.48 -31.74
C GLY A 85 -10.65 19.17 -32.22
N SER A 86 -11.58 18.88 -31.30
CA SER A 86 -13.01 18.64 -31.59
C SER A 86 -13.93 19.80 -31.21
N SER A 87 -13.38 20.92 -30.71
CA SER A 87 -14.14 22.13 -30.38
C SER A 87 -14.32 22.97 -31.64
N GLU A 88 -15.52 22.92 -32.23
CA GLU A 88 -15.95 23.93 -33.20
C GLU A 88 -16.31 25.23 -32.45
N ASN A 89 -16.00 26.38 -33.06
CA ASN A 89 -16.05 27.70 -32.44
C ASN A 89 -17.42 28.01 -31.79
N GLU A 90 -17.54 27.88 -30.47
CA GLU A 90 -18.67 28.41 -29.71
C GLU A 90 -18.46 29.88 -29.35
N VAL A 91 -19.54 30.65 -29.48
CA VAL A 91 -19.56 32.13 -29.44
C VAL A 91 -19.44 32.69 -28.01
N ASP A 92 -19.58 31.86 -26.98
CA ASP A 92 -19.53 32.27 -25.56
C ASP A 92 -18.14 32.02 -24.93
N PRO A 93 -17.40 33.08 -24.55
CA PRO A 93 -16.09 32.97 -23.90
C PRO A 93 -16.09 32.16 -22.60
N ASP A 94 -17.18 32.19 -21.83
CA ASP A 94 -17.26 31.49 -20.54
C ASP A 94 -17.45 29.98 -20.72
N VAL A 95 -18.13 29.57 -21.79
CA VAL A 95 -18.31 28.16 -22.16
C VAL A 95 -17.01 27.62 -22.74
N ALA A 96 -16.39 28.35 -23.68
CA ALA A 96 -15.08 28.00 -24.23
C ALA A 96 -14.00 27.85 -23.13
N TRP A 97 -14.00 28.74 -22.12
CA TRP A 97 -13.08 28.63 -20.99
C TRP A 97 -13.34 27.39 -20.12
N LYS A 98 -14.61 27.07 -19.85
CA LYS A 98 -14.97 25.85 -19.10
C LYS A 98 -14.57 24.59 -19.85
N ASP A 99 -14.68 24.57 -21.17
CA ASP A 99 -14.28 23.42 -21.99
C ASP A 99 -12.77 23.23 -22.01
N ILE A 100 -12.02 24.32 -22.16
CA ILE A 100 -10.55 24.29 -22.04
C ILE A 100 -10.14 23.79 -20.67
N ARG A 101 -10.76 24.31 -19.60
CA ARG A 101 -10.49 23.87 -18.24
C ARG A 101 -10.79 22.38 -18.06
N THR A 102 -11.92 21.91 -18.56
CA THR A 102 -12.34 20.52 -18.43
C THR A 102 -11.44 19.59 -19.24
N ALA A 103 -11.01 19.99 -20.43
CA ALA A 103 -10.02 19.25 -21.23
C ALA A 103 -8.66 19.17 -20.52
N VAL A 104 -8.19 20.29 -19.94
CA VAL A 104 -6.94 20.30 -19.17
C VAL A 104 -7.06 19.43 -17.93
N GLU A 105 -8.15 19.53 -17.17
CA GLU A 105 -8.38 18.71 -15.98
C GLU A 105 -8.49 17.22 -16.34
N THR A 106 -9.15 16.87 -17.45
CA THR A 106 -9.29 15.48 -17.91
C THR A 106 -7.97 14.90 -18.44
N ALA A 107 -7.22 15.66 -19.24
CA ALA A 107 -5.89 15.25 -19.68
C ALA A 107 -4.94 15.10 -18.48
N ALA A 108 -5.02 16.01 -17.51
CA ALA A 108 -4.25 15.98 -16.28
C ALA A 108 -4.56 14.77 -15.39
N THR A 109 -5.84 14.50 -15.14
CA THR A 109 -6.29 13.34 -14.36
C THR A 109 -5.95 12.04 -15.06
N SER A 110 -6.11 11.94 -16.38
CA SER A 110 -5.77 10.72 -17.13
C SER A 110 -4.29 10.32 -17.09
N ILE A 111 -3.39 11.29 -16.89
CA ILE A 111 -1.95 11.06 -16.67
C ILE A 111 -1.70 10.82 -15.18
N SER A 112 -2.38 11.55 -14.31
CA SER A 112 -2.29 11.35 -12.86
C SER A 112 -2.84 9.99 -12.42
N ASP A 113 -3.83 9.43 -13.11
CA ASP A 113 -4.43 8.13 -12.85
C ASP A 113 -3.54 6.99 -13.37
N LEU A 114 -2.75 7.23 -14.43
CA LEU A 114 -1.62 6.35 -14.76
C LEU A 114 -0.48 6.46 -13.75
N ASN A 115 -0.29 7.67 -13.19
CA ASN A 115 0.56 7.89 -12.02
C ASN A 115 -0.13 7.47 -10.71
N GLN A 116 -1.24 6.71 -10.74
CA GLN A 116 -1.68 5.93 -9.58
C GLN A 116 -0.50 5.10 -9.16
N ARG A 117 0.23 5.65 -8.19
CA ARG A 117 1.40 5.14 -7.50
C ARG A 117 1.81 3.82 -8.12
N VAL A 118 2.72 3.89 -9.11
CA VAL A 118 3.61 2.77 -9.41
C VAL A 118 3.89 2.15 -8.07
N THR A 119 3.33 0.96 -7.89
CA THR A 119 3.10 0.36 -6.58
C THR A 119 4.40 0.50 -5.81
N LYS A 120 4.34 1.12 -4.62
CA LYS A 120 5.49 1.55 -3.82
C LYS A 120 6.53 0.45 -3.53
N ASN A 121 6.30 -0.77 -4.00
CA ASN A 121 7.15 -1.95 -3.86
C ASN A 121 7.48 -2.56 -5.23
N GLN A 122 8.00 -1.78 -6.19
CA GLN A 122 8.44 -2.27 -7.51
C GLN A 122 9.60 -3.30 -7.43
N TRP A 123 10.13 -3.57 -6.23
CA TRP A 123 11.17 -4.58 -6.02
C TRP A 123 10.61 -6.00 -5.85
N ILE A 124 9.32 -6.18 -5.52
CA ILE A 124 8.74 -7.52 -5.34
C ILE A 124 8.31 -8.06 -6.71
N PRO A 125 8.96 -9.12 -7.24
CA PRO A 125 8.63 -9.61 -8.57
C PRO A 125 7.40 -10.51 -8.55
N THR A 126 6.75 -10.67 -9.70
CA THR A 126 5.53 -11.49 -9.87
C THR A 126 5.67 -12.92 -9.35
N LYS A 127 6.87 -13.53 -9.48
CA LYS A 127 7.17 -14.85 -8.92
C LYS A 127 7.00 -14.92 -7.39
N SER A 128 7.37 -13.85 -6.68
CA SER A 128 7.28 -13.77 -5.22
C SER A 128 5.84 -13.49 -4.78
N ILE A 129 5.06 -12.75 -5.59
CA ILE A 129 3.62 -12.58 -5.41
C ILE A 129 2.90 -13.94 -5.56
N ALA A 130 3.23 -14.71 -6.60
CA ALA A 130 2.66 -16.05 -6.80
C ALA A 130 2.95 -16.98 -5.60
N LEU A 131 4.16 -16.94 -5.03
CA LEU A 131 4.50 -17.70 -3.82
C LEU A 131 3.70 -17.23 -2.58
N ILE A 132 3.40 -15.94 -2.47
CA ILE A 132 2.51 -15.40 -1.41
C ILE A 132 1.10 -15.94 -1.58
N ASP A 133 0.58 -16.01 -2.81
CA ASP A 133 -0.77 -16.49 -3.08
C ASP A 133 -0.89 -18.01 -2.89
N SER A 134 0.09 -18.80 -3.35
CA SER A 134 0.14 -20.25 -3.07
C SER A 134 0.14 -20.54 -1.58
N ARG A 135 0.80 -19.70 -0.77
CA ARG A 135 0.79 -19.82 0.68
C ARG A 135 -0.60 -19.58 1.29
N LYS A 136 -1.40 -18.65 0.75
CA LYS A 136 -2.75 -18.36 1.26
C LYS A 136 -3.71 -19.54 1.09
N LEU A 137 -3.43 -20.41 0.12
CA LEU A 137 -4.26 -21.58 -0.20
C LEU A 137 -4.00 -22.78 0.72
N ILE A 138 -3.02 -22.72 1.61
CA ILE A 138 -2.68 -23.83 2.53
C ILE A 138 -3.45 -23.63 3.84
N PRO A 139 -4.40 -24.52 4.17
CA PRO A 139 -5.11 -24.53 5.45
C PRO A 139 -4.16 -24.57 6.66
N SER A 140 -4.66 -24.14 7.81
CA SER A 140 -3.92 -24.27 9.08
C SER A 140 -4.14 -25.66 9.66
N GLY A 141 -3.09 -26.48 9.77
CA GLY A 141 -3.16 -27.84 10.31
C GLY A 141 -1.77 -28.49 10.47
N SER A 142 -1.63 -29.43 11.41
CA SER A 142 -0.33 -30.03 11.78
C SER A 142 0.31 -30.87 10.67
N GLU A 143 -0.49 -31.46 9.77
CA GLU A 143 0.02 -32.29 8.67
C GLU A 143 0.64 -31.46 7.54
N GLN A 144 0.18 -30.21 7.35
CA GLN A 144 0.66 -29.31 6.30
C GLN A 144 1.74 -28.33 6.81
N ASP A 145 2.16 -28.46 8.07
CA ASP A 145 3.13 -27.54 8.69
C ASP A 145 4.51 -27.61 8.01
N GLU A 146 4.92 -28.80 7.52
CA GLU A 146 6.20 -28.97 6.81
C GLU A 146 6.17 -28.34 5.41
N GLU A 147 5.10 -28.55 4.63
CA GLU A 147 4.90 -27.88 3.33
C GLU A 147 4.86 -26.35 3.49
N ARG A 148 4.14 -25.88 4.52
CA ARG A 148 4.07 -24.46 4.87
C ARG A 148 5.44 -23.90 5.27
N ARG A 149 6.28 -24.69 5.94
CA ARG A 149 7.65 -24.32 6.31
C ARG A 149 8.57 -24.24 5.08
N GLN A 150 8.46 -25.20 4.17
CA GLN A 150 9.24 -25.23 2.94
C GLN A 150 8.90 -24.06 2.01
N ILE A 151 7.61 -23.80 1.79
CA ILE A 151 7.16 -22.64 0.99
C ILE A 151 7.59 -21.33 1.64
N ARG A 152 7.53 -21.22 2.96
CA ARG A 152 8.03 -20.05 3.71
C ARG A 152 9.52 -19.84 3.52
N SER A 153 10.33 -20.90 3.66
CA SER A 153 11.78 -20.83 3.46
C SER A 153 12.11 -20.36 2.04
N ARG A 154 11.44 -20.95 1.04
CA ARG A 154 11.60 -20.59 -0.37
C ARG A 154 11.18 -19.15 -0.65
N LEU A 155 10.05 -18.71 -0.11
CA LEU A 155 9.55 -17.33 -0.25
C LEU A 155 10.52 -16.33 0.39
N ASN A 156 10.95 -16.57 1.63
CA ASN A 156 11.89 -15.68 2.32
C ASN A 156 13.23 -15.57 1.57
N LYS A 157 13.74 -16.71 1.07
CA LYS A 157 14.96 -16.73 0.25
C LYS A 157 14.77 -15.96 -1.05
N SER A 158 13.65 -16.17 -1.75
CA SER A 158 13.34 -15.43 -2.99
C SER A 158 13.23 -13.93 -2.73
N LEU A 159 12.49 -13.50 -1.70
CA LEU A 159 12.32 -12.09 -1.37
C LEU A 159 13.64 -11.43 -0.98
N ARG A 160 14.52 -12.12 -0.22
CA ARG A 160 15.85 -11.61 0.09
C ARG A 160 16.69 -11.41 -1.16
N ASN A 161 16.74 -12.42 -2.03
CA ASN A 161 17.48 -12.34 -3.29
C ASN A 161 16.94 -11.25 -4.21
N ASP A 162 15.62 -11.11 -4.31
CA ASP A 162 14.97 -10.09 -5.14
C ASP A 162 15.26 -8.68 -4.62
N HIS A 163 15.21 -8.50 -3.30
CA HIS A 163 15.56 -7.24 -2.65
C HIS A 163 17.03 -6.88 -2.86
N GLU A 164 17.94 -7.85 -2.69
CA GLU A 164 19.36 -7.66 -2.94
C GLU A 164 19.63 -7.29 -4.41
N GLN A 165 19.03 -8.01 -5.35
CA GLN A 165 19.18 -7.72 -6.78
C GLN A 165 18.66 -6.32 -7.15
N TRP A 166 17.56 -5.90 -6.53
CA TRP A 166 17.04 -4.55 -6.68
C TRP A 166 18.02 -3.49 -6.17
N TRP A 167 18.61 -3.69 -4.99
CA TRP A 167 19.65 -2.80 -4.46
C TRP A 167 20.91 -2.76 -5.32
N VAL A 168 21.37 -3.90 -5.83
CA VAL A 168 22.51 -3.97 -6.75
C VAL A 168 22.22 -3.17 -8.03
N THR A 169 21.00 -3.28 -8.56
CA THR A 169 20.59 -2.54 -9.75
C THR A 169 20.56 -1.04 -9.49
N LYS A 170 19.96 -0.63 -8.36
CA LYS A 170 19.91 0.77 -7.95
C LYS A 170 21.29 1.35 -7.69
N ALA A 171 22.19 0.61 -7.06
CA ALA A 171 23.58 1.04 -6.86
C ALA A 171 24.31 1.28 -8.19
N LYS A 172 24.15 0.36 -9.18
CA LYS A 172 24.71 0.52 -10.52
C LYS A 172 24.14 1.75 -11.26
N GLU A 173 22.85 2.04 -11.12
CA GLU A 173 22.23 3.25 -11.67
C GLU A 173 22.82 4.52 -11.05
N MET A 174 23.01 4.53 -9.73
CA MET A 174 23.60 5.65 -9.00
C MET A 174 25.07 5.87 -9.39
N GLU A 175 25.86 4.79 -9.50
CA GLU A 175 27.27 4.85 -9.91
C GLU A 175 27.42 5.42 -11.33
N LYS A 176 26.58 4.98 -12.28
CA LYS A 176 26.55 5.53 -13.64
C LYS A 176 26.19 7.01 -13.66
N ALA A 177 25.18 7.42 -12.89
CA ALA A 177 24.77 8.82 -12.81
C ALA A 177 25.88 9.70 -12.22
N ALA A 178 26.60 9.19 -11.21
CA ALA A 178 27.74 9.88 -10.63
C ALA A 178 28.91 9.99 -11.61
N ALA A 179 29.25 8.91 -12.33
CA ALA A 179 30.36 8.88 -13.29
C ALA A 179 30.19 9.87 -14.45
N ILE A 180 28.95 10.10 -14.90
CA ILE A 180 28.63 11.04 -15.99
C ILE A 180 28.38 12.48 -15.45
N GLY A 181 28.48 12.70 -14.13
CA GLY A 181 28.21 14.00 -13.50
C GLY A 181 26.73 14.40 -13.51
N ASN A 182 25.80 13.46 -13.75
CA ASN A 182 24.37 13.72 -13.74
C ASN A 182 23.82 13.78 -12.30
N THR A 183 24.13 14.88 -11.61
CA THR A 183 23.74 15.11 -10.22
C THR A 183 22.23 15.07 -10.02
N ARG A 184 21.44 15.57 -10.98
CA ARG A 184 19.97 15.56 -10.91
C ARG A 184 19.40 14.13 -10.87
N GLN A 185 19.93 13.22 -11.67
CA GLN A 185 19.52 11.81 -11.66
C GLN A 185 19.97 11.12 -10.37
N LEU A 186 21.21 11.37 -9.92
CA LEU A 186 21.73 10.83 -8.68
C LEU A 186 20.87 11.23 -7.46
N TYR A 187 20.54 12.52 -7.32
CA TYR A 187 19.67 13.00 -6.23
C TYR A 187 18.25 12.40 -6.30
N ARG A 188 17.73 12.16 -7.49
CA ARG A 188 16.43 11.50 -7.67
C ARG A 188 16.46 10.07 -7.14
N LEU A 189 17.47 9.29 -7.53
CA LEU A 189 17.66 7.91 -7.07
C LEU A 189 17.86 7.83 -5.56
N ILE A 190 18.65 8.73 -4.96
CA ILE A 190 18.82 8.82 -3.50
C ILE A 190 17.49 9.10 -2.79
N LYS A 191 16.64 9.94 -3.38
CA LYS A 191 15.33 10.26 -2.80
C LYS A 191 14.32 9.11 -2.94
N GLU A 192 14.41 8.34 -4.02
CA GLU A 192 13.59 7.15 -4.26
C GLU A 192 13.96 6.01 -3.30
N THR A 193 15.26 5.78 -3.08
CA THR A 193 15.80 4.73 -2.19
C THR A 193 15.88 5.14 -0.73
N GLY A 194 15.87 6.45 -0.46
CA GLY A 194 15.84 6.99 0.88
C GLY A 194 14.63 6.46 1.65
N ILE A 195 14.82 6.23 2.96
CA ILE A 195 13.76 5.84 3.88
C ILE A 195 12.75 6.99 3.94
N ASN A 196 11.79 6.99 3.02
CA ASN A 196 10.64 7.86 3.07
C ASN A 196 9.89 7.46 4.33
N LYS A 197 9.80 8.38 5.32
CA LYS A 197 8.87 8.24 6.45
C LYS A 197 7.50 7.97 5.83
N SER A 198 7.06 6.72 5.86
CA SER A 198 5.88 6.33 5.11
C SER A 198 4.71 7.09 5.69
N SER A 199 4.13 7.99 4.90
CA SER A 199 2.74 8.36 5.13
C SER A 199 1.97 7.05 4.97
N VAL A 200 1.37 6.60 6.08
CA VAL A 200 0.55 5.38 6.19
C VAL A 200 -0.13 5.11 4.86
N SER A 201 0.15 3.97 4.22
CA SER A 201 -0.43 3.64 2.91
C SER A 201 -1.94 3.79 3.00
N GLN A 202 -2.48 4.75 2.26
CA GLN A 202 -3.90 5.11 2.32
C GLN A 202 -4.77 4.32 1.34
N THR A 203 -4.24 3.29 0.70
CA THR A 203 -4.95 2.53 -0.34
C THR A 203 -4.94 1.06 0.04
N ILE A 204 -6.11 0.44 0.11
CA ILE A 204 -6.27 -1.01 0.34
C ILE A 204 -7.23 -1.56 -0.71
N SER A 205 -7.09 -2.82 -1.09
CA SER A 205 -7.97 -3.44 -2.09
C SER A 205 -9.15 -4.18 -1.45
N LYS A 206 -10.28 -4.19 -2.16
CA LYS A 206 -11.37 -5.13 -1.90
C LYS A 206 -10.96 -6.56 -2.31
N LYS A 207 -11.86 -7.53 -2.12
CA LYS A 207 -11.64 -8.93 -2.51
C LYS A 207 -11.58 -9.14 -4.04
N ASP A 208 -12.24 -8.26 -4.79
CA ASP A 208 -12.24 -8.17 -6.25
C ASP A 208 -11.12 -7.28 -6.79
N ASP A 209 -10.07 -7.04 -5.99
CA ASP A 209 -8.91 -6.19 -6.30
C ASP A 209 -9.19 -4.71 -6.63
N THR A 210 -10.44 -4.25 -6.50
CA THR A 210 -10.73 -2.81 -6.65
C THR A 210 -10.13 -1.98 -5.52
N LEU A 211 -9.48 -0.88 -5.89
CA LEU A 211 -8.78 0.00 -4.96
C LEU A 211 -9.75 0.85 -4.13
N ILE A 212 -9.55 0.86 -2.81
CA ILE A 212 -10.28 1.72 -1.88
C ILE A 212 -9.38 2.89 -1.46
N CYS A 213 -9.80 4.09 -1.85
CA CYS A 213 -9.14 5.33 -1.47
C CYS A 213 -9.82 6.09 -0.32
N SER A 214 -11.09 5.78 0.00
CA SER A 214 -11.82 6.49 1.07
C SER A 214 -11.58 5.86 2.45
N GLN A 215 -11.37 6.70 3.47
CA GLN A 215 -11.08 6.25 4.84
C GLN A 215 -12.20 5.38 5.43
N SER A 216 -13.47 5.73 5.20
CA SER A 216 -14.62 4.97 5.70
C SER A 216 -14.65 3.55 5.14
N LYS A 217 -14.59 3.40 3.82
CA LYS A 217 -14.57 2.10 3.15
C LYS A 217 -13.31 1.30 3.52
N ARG A 218 -12.20 1.97 3.82
CA ARG A 218 -10.99 1.30 4.32
C ARG A 218 -11.20 0.67 5.68
N LEU A 219 -11.77 1.42 6.62
CA LEU A 219 -12.09 0.91 7.96
C LEU A 219 -13.09 -0.25 7.88
N GLU A 220 -14.08 -0.14 6.99
CA GLU A 220 -15.06 -1.21 6.76
C GLU A 220 -14.42 -2.48 6.20
N ARG A 221 -13.55 -2.37 5.19
CA ARG A 221 -12.82 -3.50 4.62
C ARG A 221 -11.85 -4.14 5.63
N TRP A 222 -11.20 -3.34 6.48
CA TRP A 222 -10.43 -3.85 7.61
C TRP A 222 -11.31 -4.61 8.60
N ALA A 223 -12.46 -4.05 8.96
CA ALA A 223 -13.42 -4.69 9.85
C ALA A 223 -13.96 -6.01 9.26
N GLU A 224 -14.25 -6.05 7.96
CA GLU A 224 -14.61 -7.27 7.22
C GLU A 224 -13.49 -8.31 7.30
N HIS A 225 -12.26 -7.95 6.95
CA HIS A 225 -11.11 -8.85 6.99
C HIS A 225 -10.93 -9.48 8.38
N PHE A 226 -10.94 -8.66 9.43
CA PHE A 226 -10.76 -9.14 10.79
C PHE A 226 -11.99 -9.91 11.33
N ARG A 227 -13.20 -9.65 10.83
CA ARG A 227 -14.37 -10.47 11.18
C ARG A 227 -14.28 -11.85 10.55
N GLU A 228 -13.89 -11.95 9.29
CA GLU A 228 -13.82 -13.23 8.57
C GLU A 228 -12.69 -14.12 9.06
N GLN A 229 -11.58 -13.53 9.49
CA GLN A 229 -10.45 -14.29 10.01
C GLN A 229 -10.65 -14.78 11.44
N PHE A 230 -11.56 -14.17 12.20
CA PHE A 230 -11.67 -14.35 13.67
C PHE A 230 -13.11 -14.40 14.19
N SER A 231 -14.04 -14.86 13.34
CA SER A 231 -15.42 -15.22 13.72
C SER A 231 -15.45 -16.57 14.43
#